data_AF-A0A1B6FVF1-F1
#
_entry.id   AF-A0A1B6FVF1-F1
#
_cell.length_a   1.000
_cell.length_b   1.000
_cell.length_c   1.000
_cell.angle_alpha   90.00
_cell.angle_beta   90.00
_cell.angle_gamma   90.00
#
_symmetry.space_group_name_H-M   'P 1'
#
loop_
_entity.id
_entity.type
_entity.pdbx_description
1 polymer ?
#
loop_
_entity_poly.entity_id
_entity_poly.type
_entity_poly.pdbx_seq_one_letter_code
_entity_poly.pdbx_strand_id
1 'polypeptide(L)'
;FRYFDVNREVITEADVDVDLATERDRLPVTMTADQPTLVRVATYGSAISGIKNDPRSRYRGGPGNAYRKLRRRAVFKNGEYNVIQTHVSKRRRKYLQDLFTTLVDIQWRWTILVFALSFLMSWFTFACMWWLIAYTHGDLEPENLKPDSGWTPCVDNINSFVSCFLFSLETQHTIGYGGRATTEECPEAVITMCMQSIWGMMIQAFMVGIIFAKMARPKQRTQTLLFSRNAVICQRDGQLCLMFRVGDMRERSHLISASVRAQMIRPRATKEGEYLSPFLCELDVQVDDYNSNIFLIWPKVVVHKIDPSSPLYTLSAADIIHERFEIVVLLEGTTESTGQTTQARSSYLPSEILWGHRFEPLVSYSKERLSYIVDYSLFHNTYQVDTPLCSAQELHTFTEQTTAVFDTDYA
;
A
#
# COMPACT_ATOMS: atom_id res chain seq x y z
N PHE A 1 20.25 17.21 -39.49
CA PHE A 1 21.43 18.03 -39.18
C PHE A 1 21.98 17.53 -37.84
N ARG A 2 22.91 16.56 -37.85
CA ARG A 2 24.38 16.72 -37.66
C ARG A 2 24.67 17.20 -36.22
N TYR A 3 25.39 16.48 -35.33
CA TYR A 3 26.61 15.69 -35.50
C TYR A 3 26.73 14.58 -34.42
N PHE A 4 27.15 13.39 -34.85
CA PHE A 4 27.88 12.37 -34.08
C PHE A 4 29.38 12.66 -34.30
N ASP A 5 30.24 12.49 -33.30
CA ASP A 5 31.65 12.20 -33.61
C ASP A 5 32.24 11.19 -32.62
N VAL A 6 32.80 10.14 -33.21
CA VAL A 6 33.40 8.96 -32.60
C VAL A 6 34.83 8.96 -33.09
N ASN A 7 35.80 9.10 -32.19
CA ASN A 7 37.21 8.88 -32.51
C ASN A 7 37.64 7.51 -31.97
N ARG A 8 38.03 6.64 -32.90
CA ARG A 8 38.81 5.41 -32.68
C ARG A 8 39.72 5.25 -33.89
N GLU A 9 40.97 4.88 -33.62
CA GLU A 9 42.04 4.29 -34.48
C GLU A 9 43.40 4.79 -33.91
N VAL A 10 44.53 4.08 -33.84
CA VAL A 10 44.97 2.76 -34.34
C VAL A 10 46.37 2.45 -33.74
N ILE A 11 46.58 1.16 -33.39
CA ILE A 11 47.76 0.26 -33.55
C ILE A 11 49.18 0.74 -33.18
N THR A 12 49.85 -0.07 -32.34
CA THR A 12 51.16 -0.70 -32.66
C THR A 12 51.32 -2.05 -31.93
N GLU A 13 51.56 -3.10 -32.71
CA GLU A 13 52.04 -4.42 -32.31
C GLU A 13 53.54 -4.38 -31.96
N ALA A 14 53.97 -5.25 -31.04
CA ALA A 14 55.29 -5.88 -31.08
C ALA A 14 55.24 -7.18 -30.25
N ASP A 15 55.18 -8.31 -30.95
CA ASP A 15 55.43 -9.66 -30.43
C ASP A 15 56.93 -9.88 -30.19
N VAL A 16 57.28 -10.54 -29.07
CA VAL A 16 58.42 -11.47 -28.99
C VAL A 16 58.10 -12.55 -27.94
N ASP A 17 57.87 -13.78 -28.41
CA ASP A 17 57.90 -15.03 -27.63
C ASP A 17 59.27 -15.69 -27.83
N VAL A 18 59.94 -16.14 -26.75
CA VAL A 18 60.82 -17.34 -26.72
C VAL A 18 60.97 -17.87 -25.28
N ASP A 19 60.23 -18.95 -25.00
CA ASP A 19 60.63 -20.25 -24.41
C ASP A 19 61.69 -20.47 -23.30
N LEU A 20 61.25 -21.29 -22.34
CA LEU A 20 61.91 -22.45 -21.68
C LEU A 20 63.15 -22.27 -20.79
N ALA A 21 63.01 -22.56 -19.48
CA ALA A 21 63.52 -23.81 -18.87
C ALA A 21 63.45 -23.81 -17.33
N THR A 22 63.22 -25.02 -16.81
CA THR A 22 63.13 -25.53 -15.44
C THR A 22 64.40 -25.39 -14.58
N GLU A 23 64.25 -25.14 -13.27
CA GLU A 23 65.03 -25.85 -12.24
C GLU A 23 64.35 -25.81 -10.85
N ARG A 24 64.38 -26.96 -10.17
CA ARG A 24 63.93 -27.19 -8.79
C ARG A 24 65.06 -26.84 -7.82
N ASP A 25 64.78 -26.27 -6.65
CA ASP A 25 65.16 -26.90 -5.36
C ASP A 25 64.70 -26.14 -4.10
N ARG A 26 64.19 -26.95 -3.15
CA ARG A 26 64.32 -26.93 -1.68
C ARG A 26 63.64 -25.86 -0.81
N LEU A 27 62.69 -26.38 0.00
CA LEU A 27 62.19 -25.86 1.28
C LEU A 27 63.31 -25.71 2.33
N PRO A 28 63.05 -24.91 3.38
CA PRO A 28 62.78 -25.56 4.66
C PRO A 28 61.50 -25.05 5.36
N VAL A 29 60.91 -25.99 6.10
CA VAL A 29 59.71 -25.87 6.93
C VAL A 29 60.06 -25.15 8.24
N THR A 30 59.28 -24.13 8.59
CA THR A 30 59.18 -23.65 9.98
C THR A 30 57.70 -23.50 10.31
N MET A 31 57.24 -24.29 11.29
CA MET A 31 55.88 -24.23 11.83
C MET A 31 55.76 -23.08 12.82
N THR A 32 54.82 -22.16 12.62
CA THR A 32 54.31 -21.25 13.65
C THR A 32 52.80 -21.08 13.50
N ALA A 33 52.13 -21.00 14.65
CA ALA A 33 50.70 -21.19 14.88
C ALA A 33 49.75 -20.28 14.06
N ASP A 34 48.64 -20.88 13.60
CA ASP A 34 47.56 -20.20 12.88
C ASP A 34 46.76 -19.27 13.81
N GLN A 35 46.87 -17.95 13.56
CA GLN A 35 45.83 -16.97 13.89
C GLN A 35 44.75 -17.00 12.80
N PRO A 36 43.44 -16.91 13.12
CA PRO A 36 42.41 -16.83 12.10
C PRO A 36 42.46 -15.44 11.43
N THR A 37 42.94 -15.40 10.19
CA THR A 37 42.89 -14.20 9.35
C THR A 37 41.72 -14.30 8.38
N LEU A 38 40.95 -13.21 8.26
CA LEU A 38 39.90 -13.06 7.25
C LEU A 38 40.54 -13.02 5.86
N VAL A 39 40.48 -14.14 5.14
CA VAL A 39 40.84 -14.17 3.72
C VAL A 39 39.81 -13.36 2.95
N ARG A 40 40.22 -12.18 2.47
CA ARG A 40 39.48 -11.38 1.49
C ARG A 40 39.43 -12.15 0.17
N VAL A 41 38.26 -12.71 -0.16
CA VAL A 41 38.01 -13.31 -1.47
C VAL A 41 37.37 -12.25 -2.37
N ALA A 42 38.14 -11.77 -3.35
CA ALA A 42 37.59 -11.03 -4.49
C ALA A 42 36.86 -12.02 -5.42
N THR A 43 35.58 -11.82 -5.66
CA THR A 43 34.81 -12.67 -6.59
C THR A 43 34.99 -12.17 -8.02
N TYR A 44 36.01 -12.70 -8.70
CA TYR A 44 36.02 -12.71 -10.16
C TYR A 44 35.02 -13.75 -10.67
N GLY A 45 34.22 -13.33 -11.65
CA GLY A 45 33.09 -14.08 -12.18
C GLY A 45 33.48 -15.48 -12.66
N SER A 46 32.75 -16.48 -12.15
CA SER A 46 32.80 -17.84 -12.67
C SER A 46 31.55 -18.09 -13.50
N ALA A 47 31.77 -18.31 -14.78
CA ALA A 47 30.78 -18.65 -15.78
C ALA A 47 30.08 -19.98 -15.43
N ILE A 48 28.75 -19.99 -15.56
CA ILE A 48 27.91 -21.17 -15.43
C ILE A 48 28.17 -22.09 -16.63
N SER A 49 28.75 -23.26 -16.39
CA SER A 49 28.84 -24.34 -17.39
C SER A 49 27.93 -25.52 -17.01
N GLY A 50 27.06 -25.89 -17.94
CA GLY A 50 26.61 -27.27 -18.18
C GLY A 50 25.70 -27.96 -17.16
N ILE A 51 24.39 -27.66 -17.18
CA ILE A 51 23.37 -28.58 -16.65
C ILE A 51 22.91 -29.51 -17.78
N LYS A 52 23.18 -30.81 -17.63
CA LYS A 52 22.70 -31.89 -18.51
C LYS A 52 21.18 -32.04 -18.36
N ASN A 53 20.48 -32.00 -19.49
CA ASN A 53 19.03 -32.20 -19.59
C ASN A 53 18.66 -33.68 -19.42
N ASP A 54 17.82 -33.98 -18.42
CA ASP A 54 17.10 -35.25 -18.29
C ASP A 54 15.66 -35.08 -18.85
N PRO A 55 15.24 -35.79 -19.92
CA PRO A 55 14.03 -35.44 -20.65
C PRO A 55 12.84 -36.29 -20.19
N ARG A 56 12.25 -36.01 -19.02
CA ARG A 56 10.99 -36.68 -18.61
C ARG A 56 10.15 -35.88 -17.59
N SER A 57 9.60 -34.74 -18.02
CA SER A 57 8.34 -34.21 -17.47
C SER A 57 7.76 -33.12 -18.38
N ARG A 58 6.88 -33.50 -19.29
CA ARG A 58 6.02 -32.56 -20.02
C ARG A 58 4.82 -32.21 -19.12
N TYR A 59 4.94 -31.12 -18.37
CA TYR A 59 3.77 -30.35 -17.95
C TYR A 59 3.99 -28.88 -18.34
N ARG A 60 3.18 -28.42 -19.30
CA ARG A 60 3.12 -27.03 -19.77
C ARG A 60 2.79 -26.10 -18.60
N GLY A 61 3.82 -25.50 -18.00
CA GLY A 61 3.72 -24.23 -17.31
C GLY A 61 4.53 -23.22 -18.11
N GLY A 62 3.88 -22.23 -18.71
CA GLY A 62 4.59 -21.14 -19.39
C GLY A 62 5.57 -20.43 -18.42
N PRO A 63 6.62 -19.76 -18.94
CA PRO A 63 7.66 -19.12 -18.12
C PRO A 63 7.12 -18.12 -17.07
N GLY A 64 5.91 -17.57 -17.29
CA GLY A 64 5.25 -16.65 -16.36
C GLY A 64 4.69 -17.28 -15.08
N ASN A 65 4.44 -18.60 -15.05
CA ASN A 65 3.85 -19.27 -13.87
C ASN A 65 4.90 -19.79 -12.88
N ALA A 66 6.15 -19.98 -13.28
CA ALA A 66 7.25 -20.30 -12.37
C ALA A 66 7.63 -19.10 -11.50
N TYR A 67 7.60 -17.88 -12.07
CA TYR A 67 7.83 -16.64 -11.32
C TYR A 67 6.69 -16.34 -10.33
N ARG A 68 5.43 -16.63 -10.70
CA ARG A 68 4.28 -16.52 -9.79
C ARG A 68 4.28 -17.55 -8.66
N LYS A 69 4.90 -18.72 -8.86
CA LYS A 69 5.11 -19.71 -7.80
C LYS A 69 6.14 -19.27 -6.75
N LEU A 70 6.96 -18.25 -7.03
CA LEU A 70 8.17 -17.99 -6.25
C LEU A 70 7.99 -17.11 -5.01
N ARG A 71 6.87 -16.42 -4.79
CA ARG A 71 6.75 -15.49 -3.65
C ARG A 71 5.33 -15.49 -3.07
N ARG A 72 5.03 -16.46 -2.21
CA ARG A 72 3.88 -16.38 -1.30
C ARG A 72 4.12 -15.15 -0.40
N ARG A 73 3.26 -14.14 -0.51
CA ARG A 73 3.30 -12.91 0.30
C ARG A 73 1.93 -12.64 0.92
N ALA A 74 1.90 -12.20 2.16
CA ALA A 74 0.69 -11.84 2.90
C ALA A 74 0.25 -10.40 2.61
N VAL A 75 1.21 -9.49 2.40
CA VAL A 75 0.95 -8.07 2.10
C VAL A 75 1.64 -7.71 0.79
N PHE A 76 0.96 -7.00 -0.12
CA PHE A 76 1.54 -6.51 -1.36
C PHE A 76 2.37 -5.23 -1.13
N LYS A 77 3.28 -4.89 -2.08
CA LYS A 77 4.10 -3.66 -1.98
C LYS A 77 3.25 -2.38 -1.99
N ASN A 78 2.04 -2.46 -2.55
CA ASN A 78 1.04 -1.39 -2.54
C ASN A 78 0.24 -1.32 -1.23
N GLY A 79 0.50 -2.20 -0.26
CA GLY A 79 -0.17 -2.25 1.03
C GLY A 79 -1.50 -3.02 1.07
N GLU A 80 -1.91 -3.64 -0.04
CA GLU A 80 -3.09 -4.51 -0.10
C GLU A 80 -2.83 -5.89 0.54
N TYR A 81 -3.85 -6.47 1.16
CA TYR A 81 -3.76 -7.78 1.78
C TYR A 81 -3.99 -8.90 0.76
N ASN A 82 -3.12 -9.89 0.75
CA ASN A 82 -3.28 -11.13 -0.01
C ASN A 82 -3.84 -12.25 0.89
N VAL A 83 -4.97 -11.96 1.55
CA VAL A 83 -5.62 -12.89 2.49
C VAL A 83 -7.08 -13.03 2.11
N ILE A 84 -7.50 -14.26 1.83
CA ILE A 84 -8.90 -14.58 1.51
C ILE A 84 -9.52 -15.23 2.74
N GLN A 85 -10.55 -14.60 3.30
CA GLN A 85 -11.34 -15.16 4.39
C GLN A 85 -12.42 -16.09 3.84
N THR A 86 -12.35 -17.37 4.17
CA THR A 86 -13.35 -18.40 3.79
C THR A 86 -14.22 -18.78 5.00
N HIS A 87 -15.43 -19.29 4.75
CA HIS A 87 -16.36 -19.83 5.77
C HIS A 87 -16.74 -18.89 6.95
N VAL A 88 -16.79 -17.58 6.73
CA VAL A 88 -17.33 -16.65 7.73
C VAL A 88 -18.87 -16.78 7.80
N SER A 89 -19.38 -17.39 8.86
CA SER A 89 -20.82 -17.57 9.05
C SER A 89 -21.56 -16.23 9.15
N LYS A 90 -22.75 -16.15 8.55
CA LYS A 90 -23.66 -14.97 8.58
C LYS A 90 -23.04 -13.65 8.06
N ARG A 91 -22.01 -13.71 7.21
CA ARG A 91 -21.30 -12.54 6.67
C ARG A 91 -22.24 -11.49 6.03
N ARG A 92 -23.17 -11.92 5.17
CA ARG A 92 -24.13 -11.03 4.50
C ARG A 92 -25.05 -10.30 5.49
N ARG A 93 -25.54 -10.99 6.52
CA ARG A 93 -26.42 -10.40 7.55
C ARG A 93 -25.68 -9.36 8.38
N LYS A 94 -24.41 -9.61 8.73
CA LYS A 94 -23.59 -8.64 9.46
C LYS A 94 -23.33 -7.36 8.64
N TYR A 95 -23.05 -7.48 7.34
CA TYR A 95 -22.92 -6.29 6.48
C TYR A 95 -24.23 -5.50 6.34
N LEU A 96 -25.38 -6.18 6.27
CA LEU A 96 -26.69 -5.50 6.19
C LEU A 96 -27.06 -4.79 7.50
N GLN A 97 -26.59 -5.29 8.65
CA GLN A 97 -26.78 -4.60 9.95
C GLN A 97 -25.95 -3.32 10.04
N ASP A 98 -24.82 -3.25 9.33
CA ASP A 98 -23.96 -2.07 9.26
C ASP A 98 -24.03 -1.41 7.87
N LEU A 99 -25.24 -0.95 7.52
CA LEU A 99 -25.54 -0.38 6.21
C LEU A 99 -24.72 0.90 5.94
N PHE A 100 -24.50 1.72 6.98
CA PHE A 100 -23.78 2.98 6.85
C PHE A 100 -22.32 2.76 6.43
N THR A 101 -21.57 1.93 7.16
CA THR A 101 -20.17 1.66 6.78
C THR A 101 -20.08 0.95 5.43
N THR A 102 -21.00 0.03 5.16
CA THR A 102 -21.08 -0.71 3.90
C THR A 102 -21.26 0.24 2.70
N LEU A 103 -22.20 1.20 2.76
CA LEU A 103 -22.41 2.17 1.69
C LEU A 103 -21.20 3.10 1.48
N VAL A 104 -20.53 3.47 2.56
CA VAL A 104 -19.33 4.30 2.51
C VAL A 104 -18.13 3.53 1.93
N ASP A 105 -18.00 2.22 2.18
CA ASP A 105 -16.86 1.41 1.72
C ASP A 105 -16.98 0.85 0.30
N ILE A 106 -18.21 0.69 -0.19
CA ILE A 106 -18.49 0.26 -1.57
C ILE A 106 -17.83 1.20 -2.61
N GLN A 107 -17.57 0.77 -3.84
CA GLN A 107 -16.99 1.65 -4.86
C GLN A 107 -17.94 2.78 -5.29
N TRP A 108 -17.39 3.92 -5.73
CA TRP A 108 -18.15 5.10 -6.18
C TRP A 108 -19.28 4.78 -7.17
N ARG A 109 -19.00 3.92 -8.17
CA ARG A 109 -20.00 3.53 -9.19
C ARG A 109 -21.27 2.94 -8.57
N TRP A 110 -21.08 2.06 -7.57
CA TRP A 110 -22.18 1.42 -6.86
C TRP A 110 -22.86 2.37 -5.88
N THR A 111 -22.12 3.25 -5.19
CA THR A 111 -22.71 4.28 -4.33
C THR A 111 -23.62 5.21 -5.15
N ILE A 112 -23.16 5.70 -6.30
CA ILE A 112 -23.95 6.54 -7.21
C ILE A 112 -25.17 5.78 -7.73
N LEU A 113 -25.00 4.52 -8.13
CA LEU A 113 -26.10 3.67 -8.60
C LEU A 113 -27.17 3.45 -7.53
N VAL A 114 -26.79 3.20 -6.27
CA VAL A 114 -27.73 3.03 -5.15
C VAL A 114 -28.56 4.29 -4.93
N PHE A 115 -27.93 5.47 -4.94
CA PHE A 115 -28.66 6.73 -4.80
C PHE A 115 -29.56 7.03 -6.00
N ALA A 116 -29.07 6.81 -7.23
CA ALA A 116 -29.87 6.99 -8.44
C ALA A 116 -31.11 6.09 -8.44
N LEU A 117 -30.94 4.81 -8.08
CA LEU A 117 -32.07 3.89 -7.93
C LEU A 117 -33.02 4.31 -6.80
N SER A 118 -32.50 4.79 -5.66
CA SER A 118 -33.32 5.30 -4.56
C SER A 118 -34.22 6.46 -4.99
N PHE A 119 -33.65 7.44 -5.71
CA PHE A 119 -34.42 8.56 -6.26
C PHE A 119 -35.47 8.09 -7.28
N LEU A 120 -35.07 7.28 -8.26
CA LEU A 120 -36.00 6.75 -9.27
C LEU A 120 -37.15 5.96 -8.64
N MET A 121 -36.86 5.11 -7.65
CA MET A 121 -37.88 4.35 -6.93
C MET A 121 -38.81 5.27 -6.13
N SER A 122 -38.29 6.32 -5.50
CA SER A 122 -39.13 7.29 -4.78
C SER A 122 -40.05 8.06 -5.74
N TRP A 123 -39.54 8.57 -6.86
CA TRP A 123 -40.35 9.29 -7.86
C TRP A 123 -41.41 8.38 -8.46
N PHE A 124 -41.07 7.13 -8.75
CA PHE A 124 -42.03 6.17 -9.26
C PHE A 124 -43.12 5.84 -8.21
N THR A 125 -42.76 5.66 -6.95
CA THR A 125 -43.72 5.35 -5.88
C THR A 125 -44.72 6.49 -5.68
N PHE A 126 -44.24 7.74 -5.61
CA PHE A 126 -45.12 8.90 -5.49
C PHE A 126 -45.90 9.18 -6.78
N ALA A 127 -45.33 8.94 -7.97
CA ALA A 127 -46.08 9.00 -9.23
C ALA A 127 -47.27 8.03 -9.26
N CYS A 128 -47.09 6.81 -8.74
CA CYS A 128 -48.16 5.84 -8.58
C CYS A 128 -49.22 6.31 -7.57
N MET A 129 -48.83 6.95 -6.46
CA MET A 129 -49.77 7.54 -5.51
C MET A 129 -50.56 8.70 -6.14
N TRP A 130 -49.89 9.61 -6.86
CA TRP A 130 -50.54 10.72 -7.57
C TRP A 130 -51.50 10.22 -8.66
N TRP A 131 -51.10 9.18 -9.38
CA TRP A 131 -51.97 8.53 -10.36
C TRP A 131 -53.19 7.89 -9.69
N LEU A 132 -53.01 7.23 -8.55
CA LEU A 132 -54.12 6.64 -7.79
C LEU A 132 -55.11 7.72 -7.34
N ILE A 133 -54.64 8.84 -6.77
CA ILE A 133 -55.46 9.98 -6.34
C ILE A 133 -56.25 10.55 -7.53
N ALA A 134 -55.57 10.85 -8.64
CA ALA A 134 -56.22 11.37 -9.84
C ALA A 134 -57.26 10.39 -10.42
N TYR A 135 -56.98 9.07 -10.34
CA TYR A 135 -57.90 8.03 -10.79
C TYR A 135 -59.11 7.88 -9.86
N THR A 136 -58.93 7.92 -8.54
CA THR A 136 -60.03 7.78 -7.57
C THR A 136 -60.92 9.01 -7.49
N HIS A 137 -60.35 10.20 -7.71
CA HIS A 137 -61.11 11.45 -7.77
C HIS A 137 -61.90 11.58 -9.08
N GLY A 138 -61.47 10.92 -10.15
CA GLY A 138 -62.11 11.00 -11.48
C GLY A 138 -61.52 12.08 -12.39
N ASP A 139 -60.34 12.63 -12.05
CA ASP A 139 -59.66 13.69 -12.82
C ASP A 139 -59.26 13.26 -14.23
N LEU A 140 -59.08 11.96 -14.43
CA LEU A 140 -58.65 11.37 -15.70
C LEU A 140 -59.83 11.02 -16.63
N GLU A 141 -61.07 11.29 -16.23
CA GLU A 141 -62.24 11.02 -17.07
C GLU A 141 -62.30 12.01 -18.26
N PRO A 142 -62.64 11.56 -19.48
CA PRO A 142 -62.66 12.40 -20.68
C PRO A 142 -63.59 13.62 -20.60
N GLU A 143 -64.58 13.59 -19.72
CA GLU A 143 -65.51 14.70 -19.47
C GLU A 143 -64.85 15.79 -18.61
N ASN A 144 -64.07 15.39 -17.61
CA ASN A 144 -63.40 16.27 -16.65
C ASN A 144 -62.10 16.86 -17.21
N LEU A 145 -61.45 16.18 -18.16
CA LEU A 145 -60.26 16.66 -18.88
C LEU A 145 -60.53 17.85 -19.81
N LYS A 146 -61.80 18.20 -20.09
CA LYS A 146 -62.14 19.33 -20.96
C LYS A 146 -62.03 20.65 -20.17
N PRO A 147 -61.45 21.71 -20.76
CA PRO A 147 -61.28 22.99 -20.07
C PRO A 147 -62.60 23.69 -19.69
N ASP A 148 -63.72 23.32 -20.33
CA ASP A 148 -65.05 23.90 -20.09
C ASP A 148 -65.94 23.06 -19.15
N SER A 149 -65.38 22.05 -18.48
CA SER A 149 -66.13 21.08 -17.65
C SER A 149 -66.61 21.65 -16.30
N GLY A 150 -66.02 22.75 -15.83
CA GLY A 150 -66.27 23.29 -14.49
C GLY A 150 -65.76 22.39 -13.36
N TRP A 151 -65.02 21.32 -13.67
CA TRP A 151 -64.40 20.42 -12.71
C TRP A 151 -63.04 20.95 -12.28
N THR A 152 -62.80 21.03 -10.97
CA THR A 152 -61.50 21.40 -10.40
C THR A 152 -60.71 20.13 -10.06
N PRO A 153 -59.64 19.79 -10.83
CA PRO A 153 -58.86 18.59 -10.57
C PRO A 153 -58.01 18.73 -9.30
N CYS A 154 -57.58 17.62 -8.70
CA CYS A 154 -56.66 17.67 -7.54
C CYS A 154 -55.31 18.30 -7.90
N VAL A 155 -54.85 18.09 -9.14
CA VAL A 155 -53.61 18.66 -9.67
C VAL A 155 -53.83 19.07 -11.13
N ASP A 156 -53.46 20.31 -11.45
CA ASP A 156 -53.62 20.88 -12.79
C ASP A 156 -52.71 20.21 -13.83
N ASN A 157 -53.21 20.12 -15.06
CA ASN A 157 -52.47 19.66 -16.24
C ASN A 157 -51.89 18.21 -16.13
N ILE A 158 -52.63 17.32 -15.46
CA ILE A 158 -52.38 15.87 -15.46
C ILE A 158 -53.22 15.18 -16.54
N ASN A 159 -52.55 14.74 -17.61
CA ASN A 159 -53.21 14.09 -18.76
C ASN A 159 -52.85 12.60 -18.91
N SER A 160 -51.79 12.14 -18.25
CA SER A 160 -51.26 10.77 -18.38
C SER A 160 -50.38 10.40 -17.19
N PHE A 161 -50.03 9.12 -17.06
CA PHE A 161 -49.12 8.65 -16.00
C PHE A 161 -47.76 9.36 -16.07
N VAL A 162 -47.29 9.69 -17.27
CA VAL A 162 -46.04 10.44 -17.46
C VAL A 162 -46.16 11.85 -16.86
N SER A 163 -47.34 12.49 -16.95
CA SER A 163 -47.58 13.78 -16.30
C SER A 163 -47.53 13.66 -14.76
N CYS A 164 -48.08 12.58 -14.18
CA CYS A 164 -47.94 12.30 -12.74
C CYS A 164 -46.48 12.04 -12.34
N PHE A 165 -45.71 11.34 -13.17
CA PHE A 165 -44.29 11.10 -12.92
C PHE A 165 -43.47 12.39 -12.94
N LEU A 166 -43.71 13.25 -13.95
CA LEU A 166 -43.09 14.57 -14.02
C LEU A 166 -43.47 15.42 -12.81
N PHE A 167 -44.75 15.46 -12.43
CA PHE A 167 -45.20 16.17 -11.23
C PHE A 167 -44.54 15.63 -9.95
N SER A 168 -44.43 14.30 -9.81
CA SER A 168 -43.73 13.70 -8.68
C SER A 168 -42.26 14.10 -8.62
N LEU A 169 -41.58 14.20 -9.75
CA LEU A 169 -40.18 14.64 -9.81
C LEU A 169 -40.08 16.13 -9.48
N GLU A 170 -40.93 16.96 -10.08
CA GLU A 170 -40.99 18.41 -9.88
C GLU A 170 -41.23 18.78 -8.42
N THR A 171 -42.15 18.07 -7.76
CA THR A 171 -42.51 18.28 -6.35
C THR A 171 -41.41 17.80 -5.40
N GLN A 172 -40.87 16.59 -5.61
CA GLN A 172 -39.86 16.04 -4.70
C GLN A 172 -38.52 16.76 -4.79
N HIS A 173 -38.12 17.21 -5.98
CA HIS A 173 -36.87 17.96 -6.18
C HIS A 173 -37.08 19.48 -6.10
N THR A 174 -38.28 19.92 -5.71
CA THR A 174 -38.65 21.33 -5.54
C THR A 174 -38.30 22.19 -6.76
N ILE A 175 -38.45 21.64 -7.97
CA ILE A 175 -38.22 22.38 -9.21
C ILE A 175 -39.39 23.33 -9.45
N GLY A 176 -40.61 22.78 -9.34
CA GLY A 176 -41.86 23.54 -9.42
C GLY A 176 -41.96 24.43 -10.66
N TYR A 177 -41.99 23.84 -11.87
CA TYR A 177 -42.09 24.61 -13.11
C TYR A 177 -43.35 25.50 -13.19
N GLY A 178 -44.36 25.22 -12.36
CA GLY A 178 -45.60 26.00 -12.25
C GLY A 178 -46.66 25.63 -13.29
N GLY A 179 -46.33 24.77 -14.26
CA GLY A 179 -47.30 24.23 -15.21
C GLY A 179 -48.22 23.17 -14.61
N ARG A 180 -47.84 22.54 -13.50
CA ARG A 180 -48.64 21.57 -12.73
C ARG A 180 -48.63 22.01 -11.28
N ALA A 181 -49.82 22.21 -10.71
CA ALA A 181 -49.98 22.70 -9.34
C ALA A 181 -51.10 21.95 -8.64
N THR A 182 -50.90 21.67 -7.36
CA THR A 182 -51.92 21.06 -6.50
C THR A 182 -52.99 22.11 -6.18
N THR A 183 -54.26 21.73 -6.25
CA THR A 183 -55.41 22.56 -5.86
C THR A 183 -55.84 22.26 -4.42
N GLU A 184 -56.77 23.06 -3.88
CA GLU A 184 -57.28 22.92 -2.51
C GLU A 184 -58.43 21.89 -2.38
N GLU A 185 -58.90 21.32 -3.50
CA GLU A 185 -60.08 20.45 -3.54
C GLU A 185 -59.86 19.13 -2.80
N CYS A 186 -58.67 18.52 -2.99
CA CYS A 186 -58.39 17.17 -2.52
C CYS A 186 -57.46 17.20 -1.30
N PRO A 187 -57.96 16.95 -0.07
CA PRO A 187 -57.10 16.94 1.13
C PRO A 187 -56.05 15.81 1.09
N GLU A 188 -56.35 14.70 0.41
CA GLU A 188 -55.41 13.59 0.23
C GLU A 188 -54.18 13.97 -0.62
N ALA A 189 -54.34 14.87 -1.59
CA ALA A 189 -53.26 15.42 -2.39
C ALA A 189 -52.31 16.25 -1.52
N VAL A 190 -52.85 17.11 -0.66
CA VAL A 190 -52.06 17.93 0.27
C VAL A 190 -51.26 17.06 1.25
N ILE A 191 -51.88 16.02 1.81
CA ILE A 191 -51.18 15.07 2.71
C ILE A 191 -50.06 14.34 1.97
N THR A 192 -50.33 13.86 0.75
CA THR A 192 -49.34 13.18 -0.09
C THR A 192 -48.17 14.09 -0.41
N MET A 193 -48.43 15.36 -0.77
CA MET A 193 -47.40 16.37 -1.02
C MET A 193 -46.52 16.62 0.21
N CYS A 194 -47.11 16.72 1.40
CA CYS A 194 -46.38 16.88 2.66
C CYS A 194 -45.48 15.66 2.95
N MET A 195 -46.03 14.45 2.83
CA MET A 195 -45.28 13.21 3.04
C MET A 195 -44.13 13.05 2.02
N GLN A 196 -44.40 13.38 0.76
CA GLN A 196 -43.40 13.38 -0.31
C GLN A 196 -42.26 14.36 -0.04
N SER A 197 -42.59 15.57 0.44
CA SER A 197 -41.59 16.58 0.78
C SER A 197 -40.69 16.12 1.93
N ILE A 198 -41.28 15.56 3.00
CA ILE A 198 -40.51 15.01 4.13
C ILE A 198 -39.60 13.88 3.67
N TRP A 199 -40.13 12.93 2.89
CA TRP A 199 -39.37 11.78 2.40
C TRP A 199 -38.23 12.19 1.45
N GLY A 200 -38.48 13.15 0.55
CA GLY A 200 -37.48 13.71 -0.36
C GLY A 200 -36.32 14.35 0.39
N MET A 201 -36.61 15.20 1.38
CA MET A 201 -35.59 15.82 2.24
C MET A 201 -34.77 14.78 3.00
N MET A 202 -35.39 13.72 3.51
CA MET A 202 -34.69 12.64 4.21
C MET A 202 -33.70 11.90 3.30
N ILE A 203 -34.11 11.50 2.10
CA ILE A 203 -33.21 10.84 1.12
C ILE A 203 -32.04 11.77 0.77
N GLN A 204 -32.32 13.06 0.51
CA GLN A 204 -31.30 14.03 0.17
C GLN A 204 -30.29 14.24 1.31
N ALA A 205 -30.75 14.32 2.56
CA ALA A 205 -29.89 14.44 3.73
C ALA A 205 -28.98 13.22 3.90
N PHE A 206 -29.50 12.00 3.73
CA PHE A 206 -28.70 10.77 3.77
C PHE A 206 -27.66 10.73 2.64
N MET A 207 -28.03 11.15 1.43
CA MET A 207 -27.10 11.20 0.30
C MET A 207 -25.92 12.12 0.59
N VAL A 208 -26.19 13.37 1.01
CA VAL A 208 -25.15 14.34 1.33
C VAL A 208 -24.27 13.84 2.48
N GLY A 209 -24.87 13.29 3.54
CA GLY A 209 -24.13 12.75 4.68
C GLY A 209 -23.18 11.60 4.29
N ILE A 210 -23.64 10.65 3.47
CA ILE A 210 -22.83 9.52 3.02
C ILE A 210 -21.75 9.97 2.03
N ILE A 211 -22.07 10.86 1.09
CA ILE A 211 -21.09 11.40 0.13
C ILE A 211 -20.00 12.18 0.89
N PHE A 212 -20.38 13.03 1.83
CA PHE A 212 -19.43 13.76 2.66
C PHE A 212 -18.53 12.81 3.46
N ALA A 213 -19.12 11.83 4.16
CA ALA A 213 -18.37 10.82 4.91
C ALA A 213 -17.41 10.02 4.02
N LYS A 214 -17.83 9.71 2.79
CA LYS A 214 -17.01 8.99 1.80
C LYS A 214 -15.86 9.83 1.25
N MET A 215 -16.09 11.12 0.97
CA MET A 215 -15.06 12.06 0.52
C MET A 215 -14.06 12.38 1.64
N ALA A 216 -14.51 12.41 2.89
CA ALA A 216 -13.66 12.68 4.04
C ALA A 216 -12.66 11.55 4.33
N ARG A 217 -12.86 10.33 3.80
CA ARG A 217 -11.96 9.20 4.05
C ARG A 217 -10.58 9.41 3.38
N PRO A 218 -9.47 9.26 4.11
CA PRO A 218 -8.12 9.51 3.61
C PRO A 218 -7.56 8.37 2.76
N LYS A 219 -8.38 7.64 1.99
CA LYS A 219 -7.92 6.45 1.22
C LYS A 219 -6.82 6.79 0.21
N GLN A 220 -6.86 7.99 -0.36
CA GLN A 220 -5.84 8.47 -1.29
C GLN A 220 -4.54 8.87 -0.58
N ARG A 221 -4.59 9.20 0.71
CA ARG A 221 -3.41 9.63 1.49
C ARG A 221 -2.40 8.50 1.65
N THR A 222 -2.85 7.26 1.77
CA THR A 222 -1.95 6.09 1.78
C THR A 222 -1.09 6.00 0.51
N GLN A 223 -1.53 6.55 -0.63
CA GLN A 223 -0.78 6.51 -1.88
C GLN A 223 0.35 7.56 -1.96
N THR A 224 0.31 8.60 -1.12
CA THR A 224 1.38 9.62 -1.07
C THR A 224 2.48 9.26 -0.07
N LEU A 225 2.22 8.28 0.80
CA LEU A 225 3.20 7.72 1.71
C LEU A 225 4.01 6.63 0.98
N LEU A 226 5.31 6.87 0.85
CA LEU A 226 6.22 6.01 0.13
C LEU A 226 7.07 5.16 1.07
N PHE A 227 7.32 3.94 0.63
CA PHE A 227 8.33 3.05 1.19
C PHE A 227 9.41 2.78 0.14
N SER A 228 10.65 2.56 0.57
CA SER A 228 11.71 2.08 -0.32
C SER A 228 11.29 0.78 -1.01
N ARG A 229 11.73 0.57 -2.26
CA ARG A 229 11.45 -0.69 -2.98
C ARG A 229 12.12 -1.88 -2.29
N ASN A 230 13.36 -1.65 -1.84
CA ASN A 230 14.21 -2.63 -1.18
C ASN A 230 14.48 -2.18 0.26
N ALA A 231 14.65 -3.13 1.15
CA ALA A 231 15.29 -2.89 2.44
C ALA A 231 16.79 -3.21 2.30
N VAL A 232 17.62 -2.66 3.16
CA VAL A 232 19.07 -2.87 3.11
C VAL A 232 19.58 -3.30 4.48
N ILE A 233 20.60 -4.15 4.50
CA ILE A 233 21.33 -4.50 5.73
C ILE A 233 22.75 -3.99 5.58
N CYS A 234 23.22 -3.19 6.54
CA CYS A 234 24.63 -2.82 6.63
C CYS A 234 25.07 -2.62 8.07
N GLN A 235 26.37 -2.53 8.27
CA GLN A 235 26.92 -2.14 9.56
C GLN A 235 26.78 -0.61 9.76
N ARG A 236 26.28 -0.19 10.92
CA ARG A 236 26.19 1.19 11.38
C ARG A 236 26.63 1.22 12.84
N ASP A 237 27.61 2.05 13.17
CA ASP A 237 28.18 2.20 14.52
C ASP A 237 28.57 0.85 15.17
N GLY A 238 29.22 -0.01 14.38
CA GLY A 238 29.68 -1.33 14.82
C GLY A 238 28.61 -2.44 14.78
N GLN A 239 27.32 -2.11 14.70
CA GLN A 239 26.22 -3.08 14.75
C GLN A 239 25.59 -3.32 13.37
N LEU A 240 25.15 -4.55 13.09
CA LEU A 240 24.36 -4.86 11.89
C LEU A 240 22.94 -4.32 12.05
N CYS A 241 22.47 -3.57 11.07
CA CYS A 241 21.17 -2.92 11.09
C CYS A 241 20.39 -3.21 9.81
N LEU A 242 19.12 -3.58 9.96
CA LEU A 242 18.14 -3.62 8.87
C LEU A 242 17.53 -2.22 8.70
N MET A 243 17.52 -1.71 7.48
CA MET A 243 17.05 -0.37 7.19
C MET A 243 16.07 -0.34 6.03
N PHE A 244 15.06 0.52 6.14
CA PHE A 244 14.16 0.86 5.04
C PHE A 244 13.80 2.34 5.10
N ARG A 245 13.49 2.94 3.95
CA ARG A 245 13.18 4.36 3.85
C ARG A 245 11.68 4.58 3.81
N VAL A 246 11.21 5.59 4.54
CA VAL A 246 9.84 6.08 4.52
C VAL A 246 9.83 7.56 4.15
N GLY A 247 8.80 8.03 3.45
CA GLY A 247 8.66 9.44 3.08
C GLY A 247 7.22 9.82 2.76
N ASP A 248 6.91 11.10 2.86
CA ASP A 248 5.64 11.68 2.40
C ASP A 248 5.92 12.57 1.18
N MET A 249 5.29 12.26 0.05
CA MET A 249 5.44 13.05 -1.18
C MET A 249 4.79 14.44 -1.08
N ARG A 250 3.97 14.70 -0.07
CA ARG A 250 3.16 15.92 -0.01
C ARG A 250 3.89 17.06 0.67
N GLU A 251 4.06 18.16 -0.06
CA GLU A 251 4.79 19.34 0.42
C GLU A 251 4.08 20.15 1.51
N ARG A 252 2.74 20.22 1.48
CA ARG A 252 1.96 21.20 2.28
C ARG A 252 1.19 20.64 3.46
N SER A 253 1.03 19.32 3.57
CA SER A 253 0.25 18.74 4.67
C SER A 253 1.05 17.62 5.28
N HIS A 254 1.51 17.83 6.50
CA HIS A 254 2.39 16.87 7.14
C HIS A 254 1.57 15.78 7.84
N LEU A 255 2.21 14.64 8.07
CA LEU A 255 1.66 13.57 8.90
C LEU A 255 1.99 13.88 10.35
N ILE A 256 0.98 14.17 11.15
CA ILE A 256 1.12 14.48 12.58
C ILE A 256 1.18 13.17 13.36
N SER A 257 2.07 13.11 14.37
CA SER A 257 2.21 11.95 15.25
C SER A 257 2.45 10.66 14.45
N ALA A 258 3.36 10.72 13.48
CA ALA A 258 3.70 9.56 12.68
C ALA A 258 4.45 8.52 13.54
N SER A 259 4.09 7.26 13.41
CA SER A 259 4.74 6.14 14.09
C SER A 259 4.96 5.01 13.10
N VAL A 260 6.14 4.39 13.15
CA VAL A 260 6.46 3.23 12.31
C VAL A 260 6.54 1.98 13.15
N ARG A 261 5.97 0.90 12.61
CA ARG A 261 6.06 -0.44 13.18
C ARG A 261 6.56 -1.41 12.13
N ALA A 262 7.34 -2.39 12.55
CA ALA A 262 7.78 -3.48 11.69
C ALA A 262 7.50 -4.81 12.36
N GLN A 263 7.01 -5.77 11.58
CA GLN A 263 6.66 -7.10 12.04
C GLN A 263 7.18 -8.14 11.06
N MET A 264 7.91 -9.12 11.55
CA MET A 264 8.38 -10.27 10.79
C MET A 264 7.36 -11.40 10.89
N ILE A 265 6.86 -11.84 9.74
CA ILE A 265 6.03 -13.02 9.59
C ILE A 265 6.95 -14.21 9.28
N ARG A 266 6.97 -15.20 10.17
CA ARG A 266 7.71 -16.45 9.97
C ARG A 266 6.98 -17.64 10.61
N PRO A 267 7.21 -18.87 10.16
CA PRO A 267 6.78 -20.05 10.90
C PRO A 267 7.60 -20.19 12.19
N ARG A 268 6.96 -20.62 13.28
CA ARG A 268 7.64 -20.91 14.55
C ARG A 268 7.10 -22.22 15.14
N ALA A 269 7.98 -23.12 15.55
CA ALA A 269 7.63 -24.24 16.41
C ALA A 269 7.86 -23.88 17.87
N THR A 270 6.91 -24.18 18.75
CA THR A 270 7.07 -24.01 20.20
C THR A 270 7.92 -25.14 20.79
N LYS A 271 8.40 -24.98 22.03
CA LYS A 271 9.19 -26.02 22.71
C LYS A 271 8.33 -27.25 23.01
N GLU A 272 7.02 -27.05 23.12
CA GLU A 272 5.99 -28.04 23.37
C GLU A 272 5.54 -28.78 22.09
N GLY A 273 6.09 -28.41 20.92
CA GLY A 273 5.83 -29.08 19.64
C GLY A 273 4.65 -28.49 18.83
N GLU A 274 4.08 -27.36 19.23
CA GLU A 274 3.03 -26.68 18.47
C GLU A 274 3.64 -25.92 17.28
N TYR A 275 3.07 -26.09 16.09
CA TYR A 275 3.50 -25.39 14.87
C TYR A 275 2.61 -24.16 14.60
N LEU A 276 3.16 -22.97 14.83
CA LEU A 276 2.49 -21.69 14.60
C LEU A 276 2.90 -21.12 13.24
N SER A 277 1.95 -21.02 12.31
CA SER A 277 2.18 -20.40 11.00
C SER A 277 0.89 -19.78 10.45
N PRO A 278 0.88 -18.48 10.11
CA PRO A 278 1.97 -17.49 10.29
C PRO A 278 2.10 -17.00 11.75
N PHE A 279 3.33 -16.88 12.27
CA PHE A 279 3.63 -16.23 13.55
C PHE A 279 4.21 -14.83 13.30
N LEU A 280 3.75 -13.84 14.07
CA LEU A 280 4.19 -12.45 13.96
C LEU A 280 5.17 -12.13 15.10
N CYS A 281 6.39 -11.74 14.74
CA CYS A 281 7.39 -11.19 15.65
C CYS A 281 7.49 -9.68 15.42
N GLU A 282 7.36 -8.87 16.45
CA GLU A 282 7.65 -7.44 16.35
C GLU A 282 9.17 -7.21 16.22
N LEU A 283 9.54 -6.23 15.40
CA LEU A 283 10.93 -5.77 15.25
C LEU A 283 11.03 -4.38 15.87
N ASP A 284 11.98 -4.19 16.79
CA ASP A 284 12.20 -2.87 17.39
C ASP A 284 12.78 -1.90 16.36
N VAL A 285 12.09 -0.79 16.11
CA VAL A 285 12.45 0.18 15.08
C VAL A 285 12.72 1.54 15.68
N GLN A 286 13.83 2.14 15.25
CA GLN A 286 14.35 3.41 15.73
C GLN A 286 14.57 4.35 14.54
N VAL A 287 14.43 5.65 14.77
CA VAL A 287 14.68 6.69 13.77
C VAL A 287 15.46 7.82 14.41
N ASP A 288 16.63 8.16 13.85
CA ASP A 288 17.53 9.20 14.38
C ASP A 288 17.80 9.06 15.89
N ASP A 289 17.99 7.82 16.37
CA ASP A 289 18.17 7.44 17.79
C ASP A 289 16.99 7.74 18.73
N TYR A 290 15.86 8.18 18.19
CA TYR A 290 14.58 8.24 18.90
C TYR A 290 13.78 6.93 18.70
N ASN A 291 12.76 6.75 19.55
CA ASN A 291 11.79 5.67 19.45
C ASN A 291 11.04 5.68 18.11
N SER A 292 10.08 4.76 17.93
CA SER A 292 9.26 4.59 16.73
C SER A 292 8.44 5.81 16.26
N ASN A 293 8.40 6.91 17.03
CA ASN A 293 7.74 8.15 16.66
C ASN A 293 8.63 8.98 15.73
N ILE A 294 8.10 9.33 14.56
CA ILE A 294 8.86 10.01 13.51
C ILE A 294 8.28 11.39 13.27
N PHE A 295 9.18 12.36 13.12
CA PHE A 295 8.84 13.64 12.54
C PHE A 295 9.20 13.65 11.04
N LEU A 296 8.20 13.43 10.19
CA LEU A 296 8.37 13.15 8.76
C LEU A 296 8.28 14.43 7.90
N ILE A 297 9.25 15.34 8.02
CA ILE A 297 9.37 16.50 7.09
C ILE A 297 9.97 16.06 5.75
N TRP A 298 11.03 15.27 5.80
CA TRP A 298 11.71 14.69 4.65
C TRP A 298 11.81 13.18 4.81
N PRO A 299 12.13 12.43 3.73
CA PRO A 299 12.35 11.01 3.83
C PRO A 299 13.35 10.60 4.92
N LYS A 300 12.93 9.70 5.79
CA LYS A 300 13.74 9.17 6.90
C LYS A 300 14.06 7.70 6.67
N VAL A 301 15.23 7.28 7.14
CA VAL A 301 15.63 5.87 7.14
C VAL A 301 15.29 5.30 8.51
N VAL A 302 14.38 4.33 8.52
CA VAL A 302 14.02 3.57 9.71
C VAL A 302 15.03 2.46 9.89
N VAL A 303 15.51 2.29 11.12
CA VAL A 303 16.60 1.40 11.48
C VAL A 303 16.10 0.40 12.51
N HIS A 304 16.27 -0.89 12.23
CA HIS A 304 16.14 -1.96 13.20
C HIS A 304 17.55 -2.47 13.52
N LYS A 305 18.01 -2.25 14.74
CA LYS A 305 19.28 -2.79 15.23
C LYS A 305 19.12 -4.29 15.44
N ILE A 306 19.97 -5.11 14.82
CA ILE A 306 19.90 -6.56 14.94
C ILE A 306 20.64 -6.96 16.22
N ASP A 307 19.91 -6.94 17.32
CA ASP A 307 20.37 -7.31 18.66
C ASP A 307 20.08 -8.80 18.96
N PRO A 308 20.54 -9.36 20.10
CA PRO A 308 20.26 -10.74 20.46
C PRO A 308 18.76 -11.07 20.63
N SER A 309 17.91 -10.07 20.83
CA SER A 309 16.45 -10.25 20.91
C SER A 309 15.79 -10.32 19.53
N SER A 310 16.45 -9.80 18.49
CA SER A 310 15.96 -9.79 17.12
C SER A 310 15.86 -11.21 16.54
N PRO A 311 14.78 -11.54 15.81
CA PRO A 311 14.67 -12.80 15.09
C PRO A 311 15.65 -12.93 13.92
N LEU A 312 16.35 -11.85 13.55
CA LEU A 312 17.37 -11.84 12.49
C LEU A 312 18.79 -12.10 13.02
N TYR A 313 18.98 -12.21 14.34
CA TYR A 313 20.30 -12.25 14.98
C TYR A 313 21.21 -13.38 14.47
N THR A 314 20.63 -14.55 14.22
CA THR A 314 21.38 -15.76 13.82
C THR A 314 21.50 -15.91 12.31
N LEU A 315 20.99 -14.98 11.51
CA LEU A 315 20.97 -15.11 10.04
C LEU A 315 22.19 -14.44 9.42
N SER A 316 22.91 -15.19 8.57
CA SER A 316 23.99 -14.65 7.74
C SER A 316 23.47 -14.11 6.40
N ALA A 317 24.36 -13.47 5.62
CA ALA A 317 24.03 -12.99 4.28
C ALA A 317 23.57 -14.12 3.34
N ALA A 318 24.14 -15.33 3.49
CA ALA A 318 23.75 -16.49 2.69
C ALA A 318 22.39 -17.05 3.14
N ASP A 319 22.13 -17.09 4.45
CA ASP A 319 20.91 -17.67 5.01
C ASP A 319 19.66 -16.87 4.63
N ILE A 320 19.77 -15.53 4.59
CA ILE A 320 18.65 -14.65 4.22
C ILE A 320 18.09 -14.99 2.83
N ILE A 321 18.92 -15.44 1.90
CA ILE A 321 18.47 -15.76 0.53
C ILE A 321 17.58 -17.01 0.53
N HIS A 322 17.84 -17.95 1.44
CA HIS A 322 17.17 -19.24 1.51
C HIS A 322 16.00 -19.28 2.51
N GLU A 323 16.02 -18.38 3.50
CA GLU A 323 15.02 -18.34 4.57
C GLU A 323 13.64 -17.90 4.07
N ARG A 324 12.58 -18.34 4.77
CA ARG A 324 11.19 -18.03 4.39
C ARG A 324 10.51 -17.15 5.43
N PHE A 325 10.72 -15.85 5.29
CA PHE A 325 10.02 -14.84 6.09
C PHE A 325 9.53 -13.67 5.24
N GLU A 326 8.65 -12.86 5.81
CA GLU A 326 8.21 -11.60 5.22
C GLU A 326 8.23 -10.52 6.29
N ILE A 327 8.85 -9.37 6.02
CA ILE A 327 8.83 -8.23 6.94
C ILE A 327 7.75 -7.27 6.48
N VAL A 328 6.69 -7.12 7.27
CA VAL A 328 5.63 -6.15 7.04
C VAL A 328 5.97 -4.88 7.81
N VAL A 329 5.94 -3.74 7.10
CA VAL A 329 6.16 -2.43 7.69
C VAL A 329 4.87 -1.62 7.62
N LEU A 330 4.58 -0.91 8.69
CA LEU A 330 3.41 -0.05 8.84
C LEU A 330 3.87 1.34 9.22
N LEU A 331 3.30 2.35 8.56
CA LEU A 331 3.43 3.76 8.91
C LEU A 331 2.04 4.26 9.28
N GLU A 332 1.86 4.58 10.55
CA GLU A 332 0.63 5.15 11.09
C GLU A 332 0.83 6.64 11.33
N GLY A 333 -0.20 7.44 11.14
CA GLY A 333 -0.17 8.83 11.56
C GLY A 333 -1.47 9.55 11.24
N THR A 334 -1.60 10.76 11.79
CA THR A 334 -2.81 11.56 11.65
C THR A 334 -2.62 12.61 10.56
N THR A 335 -3.58 12.69 9.65
CA THR A 335 -3.60 13.70 8.60
C THR A 335 -3.93 15.07 9.18
N GLU A 336 -3.04 16.04 9.05
CA GLU A 336 -3.23 17.43 9.52
C GLU A 336 -4.56 18.06 9.07
N SER A 337 -4.94 17.89 7.80
CA SER A 337 -6.11 18.56 7.23
C SER A 337 -7.46 17.97 7.63
N THR A 338 -7.49 16.71 8.07
CA THR A 338 -8.76 15.99 8.38
C THR A 338 -8.84 15.49 9.83
N GLY A 339 -7.72 15.48 10.55
CA GLY A 339 -7.63 14.86 11.87
C GLY A 339 -7.81 13.34 11.87
N GLN A 340 -7.92 12.69 10.70
CA GLN A 340 -8.13 11.25 10.60
C GLN A 340 -6.80 10.49 10.56
N THR A 341 -6.76 9.37 11.28
CA THR A 341 -5.63 8.46 11.27
C THR A 341 -5.58 7.69 9.95
N THR A 342 -4.39 7.61 9.37
CA THR A 342 -4.10 6.87 8.14
C THR A 342 -3.00 5.87 8.43
N GLN A 343 -3.12 4.67 7.87
CA GLN A 343 -2.11 3.63 7.95
C GLN A 343 -1.67 3.27 6.54
N ALA A 344 -0.39 3.45 6.25
CA ALA A 344 0.27 2.93 5.06
C ALA A 344 1.05 1.67 5.40
N ARG A 345 1.10 0.75 4.43
CA ARG A 345 1.69 -0.58 4.63
C ARG A 345 2.53 -0.95 3.43
N SER A 346 3.60 -1.70 3.67
CA SER A 346 4.37 -2.37 2.64
C SER A 346 4.98 -3.64 3.23
N SER A 347 5.59 -4.47 2.39
CA SER A 347 6.35 -5.62 2.88
C SER A 347 7.61 -5.87 2.09
N TYR A 348 8.58 -6.51 2.75
CA TYR A 348 9.86 -6.92 2.20
C TYR A 348 9.99 -8.43 2.31
N LEU A 349 10.17 -9.08 1.17
CA LEU A 349 10.57 -10.47 1.10
C LEU A 349 12.09 -10.58 1.23
N PRO A 350 12.66 -11.75 1.56
CA PRO A 350 14.08 -11.87 1.86
C PRO A 350 14.94 -11.48 0.65
N SER A 351 14.53 -11.94 -0.52
CA SER A 351 15.02 -11.52 -1.84
C SER A 351 14.76 -10.06 -2.28
N GLU A 352 14.19 -9.21 -1.42
CA GLU A 352 14.08 -7.75 -1.60
C GLU A 352 14.92 -6.99 -0.57
N ILE A 353 15.63 -7.72 0.31
CA ILE A 353 16.59 -7.21 1.27
C ILE A 353 17.97 -7.30 0.64
N LEU A 354 18.66 -6.18 0.54
CA LEU A 354 20.00 -6.09 -0.05
C LEU A 354 21.04 -6.03 1.06
N TRP A 355 21.86 -7.07 1.17
CA TRP A 355 22.97 -7.11 2.13
C TRP A 355 24.17 -6.30 1.62
N GLY A 356 24.82 -5.54 2.49
CA GLY A 356 25.98 -4.71 2.13
C GLY A 356 25.61 -3.50 1.29
N HIS A 357 24.39 -2.99 1.43
CA HIS A 357 23.93 -1.79 0.72
C HIS A 357 23.58 -0.68 1.71
N ARG A 358 23.77 0.57 1.28
CA ARG A 358 23.31 1.77 1.98
C ARG A 358 22.44 2.61 1.05
N PHE A 359 21.51 3.36 1.63
CA PHE A 359 20.70 4.28 0.85
C PHE A 359 21.49 5.54 0.47
N GLU A 360 21.30 6.02 -0.76
CA GLU A 360 21.90 7.25 -1.25
C GLU A 360 21.31 8.49 -0.55
N PRO A 361 22.12 9.46 -0.09
CA PRO A 361 21.60 10.71 0.46
C PRO A 361 20.78 11.47 -0.58
N LEU A 362 19.60 11.97 -0.19
CA LEU A 362 18.67 12.65 -1.11
C LEU A 362 18.33 14.09 -0.70
N VAL A 363 18.73 14.48 0.51
CA VAL A 363 18.51 15.83 1.03
C VAL A 363 19.78 16.62 0.83
N SER A 364 19.69 17.74 0.12
CA SER A 364 20.78 18.68 -0.09
C SER A 364 20.32 20.10 0.24
N TYR A 365 21.24 20.97 0.65
CA TYR A 365 20.93 22.38 0.90
C TYR A 365 21.33 23.21 -0.31
N SER A 366 20.35 23.89 -0.94
CA SER A 366 20.62 24.80 -2.05
C SER A 366 20.89 26.20 -1.53
N LYS A 367 22.13 26.68 -1.72
CA LYS A 367 22.52 28.04 -1.37
C LYS A 367 21.79 29.10 -2.21
N GLU A 368 21.40 28.77 -3.45
CA GLU A 368 20.70 29.69 -4.35
C GLU A 368 19.27 29.97 -3.89
N ARG A 369 18.56 28.92 -3.43
CA ARG A 369 17.16 29.01 -2.98
C ARG A 369 17.03 29.17 -1.47
N LEU A 370 18.14 29.23 -0.75
CA LEU A 370 18.22 29.26 0.73
C LEU A 370 17.33 28.21 1.41
N SER A 371 17.18 27.03 0.79
CA SER A 371 16.23 25.99 1.19
C SER A 371 16.78 24.58 0.99
N TYR A 372 16.24 23.63 1.76
CA TYR A 372 16.52 22.20 1.58
C TYR A 372 15.76 21.65 0.37
N ILE A 373 16.47 20.97 -0.51
CA ILE A 373 15.93 20.30 -1.70
C ILE A 373 16.02 18.80 -1.47
N VAL A 374 14.90 18.12 -1.74
CA VAL A 374 14.71 16.69 -1.57
C VAL A 374 14.55 16.06 -2.95
N ASP A 375 15.53 15.30 -3.42
CA ASP A 375 15.47 14.63 -4.72
C ASP A 375 14.83 13.23 -4.59
N TYR A 376 13.55 13.11 -4.94
CA TYR A 376 12.84 11.85 -4.90
C TYR A 376 13.28 10.83 -5.97
N SER A 377 14.08 11.22 -6.97
CA SER A 377 14.64 10.27 -7.93
C SER A 377 15.61 9.29 -7.25
N LEU A 378 16.34 9.77 -6.24
CA LEU A 378 17.28 8.99 -5.43
C LEU A 378 16.61 8.23 -4.28
N PHE A 379 15.28 8.37 -4.11
CA PHE A 379 14.57 7.81 -2.96
C PHE A 379 14.71 6.29 -2.86
N HIS A 380 14.76 5.59 -4.00
CA HIS A 380 14.93 4.14 -4.03
C HIS A 380 16.38 3.69 -4.25
N ASN A 381 17.30 4.62 -4.52
CA ASN A 381 18.66 4.27 -4.88
C ASN A 381 19.47 3.79 -3.67
N THR A 382 20.32 2.81 -3.93
CA THR A 382 21.24 2.23 -2.95
C THR A 382 22.60 2.02 -3.59
N TYR A 383 23.66 2.15 -2.81
CA TYR A 383 25.04 1.89 -3.21
C TYR A 383 25.64 0.80 -2.33
N GLN A 384 26.61 0.05 -2.87
CA GLN A 384 27.28 -1.03 -2.16
C GLN A 384 28.32 -0.48 -1.17
N VAL A 385 28.43 -1.14 -0.02
CA VAL A 385 29.37 -0.82 1.05
C VAL A 385 29.95 -2.10 1.61
N ASP A 386 31.24 -2.08 1.90
CA ASP A 386 31.91 -3.19 2.57
C ASP A 386 31.23 -3.47 3.92
N THR A 387 30.65 -4.65 4.05
CA THR A 387 29.86 -5.08 5.22
C THR A 387 30.16 -6.56 5.46
N PRO A 388 30.37 -6.97 6.72
CA PRO A 388 30.59 -8.37 7.05
C PRO A 388 29.44 -9.24 6.54
N LEU A 389 29.78 -10.41 5.97
CA LEU A 389 28.80 -11.37 5.44
C LEU A 389 28.30 -12.38 6.49
N CYS A 390 28.92 -12.38 7.67
CA CYS A 390 28.55 -13.22 8.80
C CYS A 390 27.24 -12.76 9.45
N SER A 391 26.69 -13.63 10.31
CA SER A 391 25.52 -13.28 11.11
C SER A 391 25.84 -12.20 12.15
N ALA A 392 24.80 -11.52 12.66
CA ALA A 392 24.97 -10.56 13.75
C ALA A 392 25.51 -11.21 15.03
N GLN A 393 25.14 -12.47 15.28
CA GLN A 393 25.69 -13.27 16.37
C GLN A 393 27.20 -13.46 16.26
N GLU A 394 27.69 -13.93 15.12
CA GLU A 394 29.13 -14.16 14.91
C GLU A 394 29.90 -12.85 14.97
N LEU A 395 29.34 -11.77 14.40
CA LEU A 395 29.95 -10.44 14.47
C LEU A 395 30.05 -9.94 15.93
N HIS A 396 29.02 -10.16 16.73
CA HIS A 396 29.02 -9.78 18.15
C HIS A 396 30.09 -10.56 18.92
N THR A 397 30.12 -11.89 18.77
CA THR A 397 31.11 -12.76 19.43
C THR A 397 32.54 -12.39 19.03
N PHE A 398 32.79 -12.10 17.76
CA PHE A 398 34.10 -11.67 17.28
C PHE A 398 34.51 -10.31 17.86
N THR A 399 33.56 -9.37 17.93
CA THR A 399 33.81 -8.03 18.49
C THR A 399 34.15 -8.13 19.98
N GLU A 400 33.39 -8.92 20.76
CA GLU A 400 33.64 -9.15 22.19
C GLU A 400 35.01 -9.77 22.46
N GLN A 401 35.39 -10.78 21.66
CA GLN A 401 36.71 -11.41 21.77
C GLN A 401 37.84 -10.42 21.46
N THR A 402 37.64 -9.56 20.47
CA THR A 402 38.62 -8.56 20.07
C THR A 402 38.79 -7.50 21.16
N THR A 403 37.70 -6.94 21.71
CA THR A 403 37.81 -5.99 22.83
C THR A 403 38.43 -6.59 24.08
N ALA A 404 38.12 -7.86 24.40
CA ALA A 404 38.72 -8.52 25.55
C ALA A 404 40.24 -8.68 25.44
N VAL A 405 40.78 -8.89 24.23
CA VAL A 405 42.23 -8.97 24.00
C VAL A 405 42.89 -7.59 24.14
N PHE A 406 42.26 -6.53 23.62
CA PHE A 406 42.80 -5.17 23.74
C PHE A 406 42.80 -4.63 25.17
N ASP A 407 41.81 -4.98 26.00
CA ASP A 407 41.80 -4.59 27.41
C ASP A 407 42.86 -5.33 28.25
N THR A 408 43.25 -6.55 27.84
CA THR A 408 44.32 -7.30 28.52
C THR A 408 45.74 -6.87 28.14
N ASP A 409 45.94 -6.27 26.97
CA ASP A 409 47.26 -5.80 26.52
C ASP A 409 47.61 -4.38 27.00
N TYR A 410 46.64 -3.66 27.60
CA TYR A 410 46.80 -2.31 28.16
C TYR A 410 46.65 -2.23 29.69
N ALA A 411 46.48 -3.36 30.37
CA ALA A 411 46.52 -3.49 31.83
C ALA A 411 47.89 -4.02 32.29
#